data_AF-A0A834B141-F1
#
_entry.id   AF-A0A834B141-F1
#
_cell.length_a   1.000
_cell.length_b   1.000
_cell.length_c   1.000
_cell.angle_alpha   90.00
_cell.angle_beta   90.00
_cell.angle_gamma   90.00
#
_symmetry.space_group_name_H-M   'P 1'
#
loop_
_entity.id
_entity.type
_entity.pdbx_description
1 polymer ?
#
loop_
_entity_poly.entity_id
_entity_poly.type
_entity_poly.pdbx_seq_one_letter_code
_entity_poly.pdbx_strand_id
1 'polypeptide(L)'
;MVCGGFACSKNALCALNVVYMLVGLLLIGVAAWGKGLGLVSSIRIIGGVIAVGVFLLLIAVAGLFVISCSCLAINRSKQTDVINASWWVMSNKTRDELERSFDCCGLFNLTTLYQQDYAFCTAICKIRRPTCQMCGEKFLKHSDEALKILGGVGLFFSFTEILGVWLAMRFRNQKDPRANPSAFL
;
A
#
# COMPACT_ATOMS: atom_id res chain seq x y z
N MET A 1 -18.98 -8.38 -13.95
CA MET A 1 -19.08 -7.10 -13.23
C MET A 1 -17.95 -7.00 -12.21
N VAL A 2 -16.87 -6.29 -12.54
CA VAL A 2 -15.77 -5.98 -11.60
C VAL A 2 -15.81 -4.47 -11.36
N CYS A 3 -16.77 -4.03 -10.55
CA CYS A 3 -17.00 -2.62 -10.21
C CYS A 3 -16.25 -2.16 -8.93
N GLY A 4 -15.21 -2.87 -8.52
CA GLY A 4 -14.72 -2.80 -7.13
C GLY A 4 -13.45 -1.99 -6.83
N GLY A 5 -12.64 -1.59 -7.82
CA GLY A 5 -11.23 -1.23 -7.54
C GLY A 5 -11.01 -0.09 -6.53
N PHE A 6 -11.67 1.05 -6.70
CA PHE A 6 -11.40 2.23 -5.86
C PHE A 6 -12.09 2.19 -4.49
N ALA A 7 -13.33 1.67 -4.44
CA ALA A 7 -14.09 1.56 -3.19
C ALA A 7 -13.59 0.39 -2.32
N CYS A 8 -13.25 -0.74 -2.92
CA CYS A 8 -12.69 -1.89 -2.22
C CYS A 8 -11.29 -1.59 -1.70
N SER A 9 -10.44 -0.90 -2.48
CA SER A 9 -9.12 -0.46 -2.02
C SER A 9 -9.21 0.54 -0.87
N LYS A 10 -10.17 1.48 -0.91
CA LYS A 10 -10.42 2.42 0.18
C LYS A 10 -10.86 1.74 1.48
N ASN A 11 -11.78 0.77 1.39
CA ASN A 11 -12.21 0.00 2.56
C ASN A 11 -11.09 -0.90 3.10
N ALA A 12 -10.30 -1.51 2.22
CA ALA A 12 -9.15 -2.33 2.61
C ALA A 12 -8.06 -1.49 3.30
N LEU A 13 -7.72 -0.30 2.78
CA LEU A 13 -6.77 0.62 3.40
C LEU A 13 -7.26 1.13 4.77
N CYS A 14 -8.56 1.42 4.88
CA CYS A 14 -9.17 1.81 6.14
C CYS A 14 -9.07 0.67 7.17
N ALA A 15 -9.43 -0.55 6.78
CA ALA A 15 -9.30 -1.73 7.63
C ALA A 15 -7.85 -1.99 8.05
N LEU A 16 -6.90 -1.87 7.12
CA LEU A 16 -5.47 -2.04 7.39
C LEU A 16 -4.95 -1.03 8.42
N ASN A 17 -5.31 0.25 8.29
CA ASN A 17 -4.90 1.28 9.26
C ASN A 17 -5.57 1.10 10.62
N VAL A 18 -6.82 0.64 10.68
CA VAL A 18 -7.47 0.25 11.94
C VAL A 18 -6.73 -0.92 12.59
N VAL A 19 -6.32 -1.92 11.81
CA VAL A 19 -5.49 -3.03 12.32
C VAL A 19 -4.14 -2.52 12.85
N TYR A 20 -3.46 -1.61 12.15
CA TYR A 20 -2.22 -1.01 12.65
C TYR A 20 -2.42 -0.23 13.95
N MET A 21 -3.52 0.50 14.10
CA MET A 21 -3.87 1.16 15.37
C MET A 21 -4.04 0.16 16.51
N LEU A 22 -4.77 -0.95 16.27
CA LEU A 22 -4.98 -1.99 17.27
C LEU A 22 -3.66 -2.66 17.66
N VAL A 23 -2.81 -3.00 16.69
CA VAL A 23 -1.49 -3.60 16.93
C VAL A 23 -0.59 -2.64 17.72
N GLY A 24 -0.55 -1.35 17.37
CA GLY A 24 0.21 -0.33 18.10
C GLY A 24 -0.23 -0.19 19.56
N LEU A 25 -1.53 -0.12 19.82
CA LEU A 25 -2.09 -0.07 21.17
C LEU A 25 -1.79 -1.33 21.99
N LEU A 26 -1.84 -2.50 21.36
CA LEU A 26 -1.57 -3.79 22.00
C LEU A 26 -0.09 -3.90 22.40
N LEU A 27 0.84 -3.48 21.53
CA LEU A 27 2.27 -3.44 21.83
C LEU A 27 2.60 -2.50 22.99
N ILE A 28 2.02 -1.29 23.00
CA ILE A 28 2.20 -0.33 24.09
C ILE A 28 1.58 -0.87 25.39
N GLY A 29 0.38 -1.45 25.31
CA GLY A 29 -0.33 -2.02 26.45
C GLY A 29 0.43 -3.17 27.11
N VAL A 30 0.93 -4.13 26.32
CA VAL A 30 1.72 -5.26 26.84
C VAL A 30 3.06 -4.78 27.42
N ALA A 31 3.72 -3.79 26.79
CA ALA A 31 4.96 -3.23 27.32
C ALA A 31 4.75 -2.47 28.65
N ALA A 32 3.67 -1.70 28.77
CA ALA A 32 3.31 -0.99 30.00
C ALA A 32 2.90 -1.96 31.12
N TRP A 33 2.11 -2.99 30.78
CA TRP A 33 1.68 -4.03 31.71
C TRP A 33 2.87 -4.87 32.22
N GLY A 34 3.78 -5.26 31.34
CA GLY A 34 5.00 -6.00 31.69
C GLY A 34 5.94 -5.20 32.60
N LYS A 35 5.97 -3.87 32.46
CA LYS A 35 6.70 -2.98 33.38
C LYS A 35 6.02 -2.90 34.76
N GLY A 36 4.68 -2.87 34.81
CA GLY A 36 3.91 -2.83 36.05
C GLY A 36 4.04 -4.10 36.91
N LEU A 37 4.26 -5.26 36.28
CA LEU A 37 4.46 -6.54 36.97
C LEU A 37 5.93 -6.87 37.27
N GLY A 38 6.89 -6.04 36.86
CA GLY A 38 8.32 -6.29 37.09
C GLY A 38 8.90 -7.51 36.35
N LEU A 39 8.17 -8.12 35.42
CA LEU A 39 8.59 -9.33 34.69
C LEU A 39 9.75 -9.10 33.71
N VAL A 40 9.94 -7.86 33.22
CA VAL A 40 10.98 -7.51 32.27
C VAL A 40 11.84 -6.39 32.85
N SER A 41 13.08 -6.71 33.23
CA SER A 41 14.02 -5.74 33.80
C SER A 41 14.87 -5.01 32.74
N SER A 42 14.87 -5.47 31.48
CA SER A 42 15.70 -4.90 30.42
C SER A 42 15.06 -3.67 29.78
N ILE A 43 15.46 -2.50 30.26
CA ILE A 43 15.04 -1.17 29.77
C ILE A 43 15.19 -1.01 28.25
N ARG A 44 16.21 -1.65 27.65
CA ARG A 44 16.49 -1.60 26.21
C ARG A 44 15.44 -2.30 25.36
N ILE A 45 14.93 -3.44 25.83
CA ILE A 45 13.93 -4.23 25.09
C ILE A 45 12.57 -3.53 25.18
N ILE A 46 12.20 -3.05 26.38
CA ILE A 46 10.96 -2.30 26.59
C ILE A 46 10.96 -1.00 25.79
N GLY A 47 12.07 -0.26 25.80
CA GLY A 47 12.22 0.97 25.01
C GLY A 47 12.07 0.72 23.51
N GLY A 48 12.65 -0.37 23.00
CA GLY A 48 12.49 -0.78 21.60
C GLY A 48 11.04 -1.11 21.23
N VAL A 49 10.35 -1.91 22.04
CA VAL A 49 8.94 -2.29 21.79
C VAL A 49 8.01 -1.07 21.84
N ILE A 50 8.22 -0.16 22.79
CA ILE A 50 7.44 1.08 22.89
C ILE A 50 7.73 2.00 21.69
N ALA A 51 8.99 2.17 21.29
CA ALA A 51 9.36 2.99 20.15
C ALA A 51 8.73 2.48 18.84
N VAL A 52 8.78 1.16 18.62
CA VAL A 52 8.11 0.51 17.47
C VAL A 52 6.59 0.70 17.54
N GLY A 53 5.98 0.50 18.72
CA GLY A 53 4.54 0.71 18.92
C GLY A 53 4.09 2.13 18.62
N VAL A 54 4.85 3.14 19.09
CA VAL A 54 4.58 4.57 18.83
C VAL A 54 4.76 4.91 17.35
N PHE A 55 5.82 4.40 16.71
CA PHE A 55 6.08 4.62 15.29
C PHE A 55 4.95 4.06 14.41
N LEU A 56 4.48 2.83 14.69
CA LEU A 56 3.33 2.23 13.99
C LEU A 56 2.04 3.04 14.21
N LEU A 57 1.84 3.57 15.42
CA LEU A 57 0.71 4.44 15.73
C LEU A 57 0.74 5.75 14.93
N LEU A 58 1.91 6.38 14.81
CA LEU A 58 2.08 7.60 14.01
C LEU A 58 1.76 7.36 12.52
N ILE A 59 2.25 6.25 11.95
CA ILE A 59 1.95 5.88 10.57
C ILE A 59 0.46 5.62 10.39
N ALA A 60 -0.17 4.89 11.32
CA ALA A 60 -1.59 4.59 11.25
C ALA A 60 -2.46 5.85 11.34
N VAL A 61 -2.14 6.79 12.24
CA VAL A 61 -2.84 8.07 12.35
C VAL A 61 -2.66 8.93 11.10
N ALA A 62 -1.43 9.06 10.59
CA ALA A 62 -1.17 9.78 9.34
C ALA A 62 -1.92 9.15 8.16
N GLY A 63 -1.95 7.82 8.09
CA GLY A 63 -2.71 7.08 7.09
C GLY A 63 -4.22 7.31 7.18
N LEU A 64 -4.80 7.27 8.38
CA LEU A 64 -6.23 7.54 8.60
C LEU A 64 -6.59 8.98 8.22
N PHE A 65 -5.72 9.95 8.51
CA PHE A 65 -5.90 11.34 8.12
C PHE A 65 -5.91 11.48 6.59
N VAL A 66 -4.91 10.92 5.90
CA VAL A 66 -4.81 10.97 4.43
C VAL A 66 -5.99 10.26 3.75
N ILE A 67 -6.41 9.09 4.26
CA ILE A 67 -7.58 8.38 3.75
C ILE A 67 -8.82 9.25 3.97
N SER A 68 -9.04 9.79 5.16
CA SER A 68 -10.22 10.62 5.47
C SER A 68 -10.31 11.87 4.59
N CYS A 69 -9.19 12.58 4.38
CA CYS A 69 -9.12 13.72 3.48
C CYS A 69 -9.41 13.32 2.02
N SER A 70 -8.85 12.19 1.57
CA SER A 70 -9.10 11.66 0.22
C SER A 70 -10.56 11.21 0.04
N CYS A 71 -11.18 10.68 1.10
CA CYS A 71 -12.58 10.26 1.13
C CYS A 71 -13.56 11.44 1.04
N LEU A 72 -13.18 12.61 1.56
CA LEU A 72 -13.96 13.83 1.49
C LEU A 72 -13.78 14.57 0.15
N ALA A 73 -12.60 14.45 -0.46
CA ALA A 73 -12.24 15.14 -1.70
C ALA A 73 -12.67 14.43 -2.99
N ILE A 74 -12.73 13.09 -3.00
CA ILE A 74 -12.91 12.30 -4.24
C ILE A 74 -14.37 11.87 -4.43
N ASN A 75 -15.06 12.54 -5.35
CA ASN A 75 -16.31 12.09 -5.98
C ASN A 75 -16.04 11.62 -7.42
N ARG A 76 -16.95 10.89 -8.08
CA ARG A 76 -16.72 10.33 -9.44
C ARG A 76 -16.37 11.39 -10.49
N SER A 77 -17.03 12.55 -10.47
CA SER A 77 -16.70 13.68 -11.35
C SER A 77 -15.33 14.30 -11.03
N LYS A 78 -15.03 14.46 -9.73
CA LYS A 78 -13.73 14.97 -9.26
C LYS A 78 -12.56 14.03 -9.56
N GLN A 79 -12.80 12.72 -9.61
CA GLN A 79 -11.80 11.73 -10.01
C GLN A 79 -11.37 11.95 -11.46
N THR A 80 -12.32 12.21 -12.36
CA THR A 80 -12.02 12.55 -13.76
C THR A 80 -11.25 13.86 -13.86
N ASP A 81 -11.63 14.89 -13.08
CA ASP A 81 -10.94 16.20 -13.07
C ASP A 81 -9.47 16.10 -12.64
N VAL A 82 -9.16 15.30 -11.61
CA VAL A 82 -7.78 15.10 -11.12
C VAL A 82 -6.93 14.38 -12.17
N ILE A 83 -7.48 13.34 -12.80
CA ILE A 83 -6.75 12.62 -13.84
C ILE A 83 -6.57 13.51 -15.07
N ASN A 84 -7.58 14.31 -15.42
CA ASN A 84 -7.53 15.32 -16.47
C ASN A 84 -6.41 16.34 -16.18
N ALA A 85 -6.42 16.93 -14.98
CA ALA A 85 -5.37 17.84 -14.51
C ALA A 85 -3.96 17.22 -14.64
N SER A 86 -3.84 15.95 -14.24
CA SER A 86 -2.59 15.18 -14.29
C SER A 86 -2.10 14.95 -15.72
N TRP A 87 -3.01 14.72 -16.67
CA TRP A 87 -2.69 14.52 -18.10
C TRP A 87 -2.06 15.76 -18.72
N TRP A 88 -2.54 16.95 -18.37
CA TRP A 88 -1.98 18.22 -18.87
C TRP A 88 -0.60 18.53 -18.28
N VAL A 89 -0.31 18.04 -17.06
CA VAL A 89 0.99 18.19 -16.41
C VAL A 89 2.05 17.27 -17.03
N MET A 90 1.63 16.14 -17.61
CA MET A 90 2.55 15.22 -18.30
C MET A 90 3.04 15.78 -19.63
N SER A 91 4.33 15.59 -19.89
CA SER A 91 4.94 15.91 -21.18
C SER A 91 4.44 15.01 -22.30
N ASN A 92 4.43 15.52 -23.53
CA ASN A 92 3.98 14.78 -24.72
C ASN A 92 4.76 13.47 -24.93
N LYS A 93 6.05 13.40 -24.55
CA LYS A 93 6.83 12.16 -24.63
C LYS A 93 6.32 11.08 -23.67
N THR A 94 6.03 11.48 -22.44
CA THR A 94 5.51 10.56 -21.41
C THR A 94 4.10 10.08 -21.78
N ARG A 95 3.28 10.95 -22.38
CA ARG A 95 1.96 10.56 -22.90
C ARG A 95 2.08 9.54 -24.02
N ASP A 96 2.98 9.75 -24.98
CA ASP A 96 3.22 8.81 -26.09
C ASP A 96 3.75 7.44 -25.62
N GLU A 97 4.68 7.41 -24.66
CA GLU A 97 5.15 6.16 -24.03
C GLU A 97 4.02 5.43 -23.30
N LEU A 98 3.16 6.17 -22.60
CA LEU A 98 2.02 5.61 -21.88
C LEU A 98 0.99 5.05 -22.86
N GLU A 99 0.65 5.79 -23.92
CA GLU A 99 -0.25 5.34 -24.98
C GLU A 99 0.26 4.08 -25.70
N ARG A 100 1.57 3.99 -25.98
CA ARG A 100 2.18 2.78 -26.55
C ARG A 100 2.21 1.61 -25.58
N SER A 101 2.57 1.84 -24.32
CA SER A 101 2.68 0.80 -23.30
C SER A 101 1.33 0.18 -22.96
N PHE A 102 0.32 1.04 -22.82
CA PHE A 102 -1.05 0.60 -22.52
C PHE A 102 -1.86 0.27 -23.78
N ASP A 103 -1.36 0.52 -24.99
CA ASP A 103 -2.07 0.32 -26.27
C ASP A 103 -3.49 0.93 -26.26
N CYS A 104 -3.52 2.25 -26.04
CA CYS A 104 -4.72 3.07 -25.91
C CYS A 104 -4.43 4.48 -26.45
N CYS A 105 -5.47 5.26 -26.77
CA CYS A 105 -5.28 6.64 -27.23
C CYS A 105 -6.20 7.58 -26.46
N GLY A 106 -5.61 8.62 -25.87
CA GLY A 106 -6.30 9.63 -25.09
C GLY A 106 -6.81 9.15 -23.72
N LEU A 107 -6.67 10.01 -22.71
CA LEU A 107 -7.34 10.02 -21.40
C LEU A 107 -8.89 9.77 -21.29
N PHE A 108 -9.79 10.75 -21.51
CA PHE A 108 -11.27 10.63 -21.39
C PHE A 108 -12.05 11.52 -22.37
N ASN A 109 -13.06 10.94 -23.05
CA ASN A 109 -14.15 11.54 -23.85
C ASN A 109 -13.76 12.63 -24.88
N LEU A 110 -14.35 12.57 -26.08
CA LEU A 110 -13.94 13.42 -27.20
C LEU A 110 -14.60 14.82 -27.13
N THR A 111 -13.95 15.79 -26.49
CA THR A 111 -14.23 17.22 -26.73
C THR A 111 -13.34 17.74 -27.87
N THR A 112 -13.75 18.80 -28.56
CA THR A 112 -13.11 19.33 -29.78
C THR A 112 -11.61 19.65 -29.66
N LEU A 113 -11.11 19.91 -28.45
CA LEU A 113 -9.69 20.15 -28.15
C LEU A 113 -8.84 18.85 -28.18
N TYR A 114 -9.50 17.70 -28.17
CA TYR A 114 -8.93 16.35 -28.02
C TYR A 114 -8.68 15.62 -29.34
N GLN A 115 -9.26 16.12 -30.43
CA GLN A 115 -9.06 15.61 -31.79
C GLN A 115 -7.57 15.59 -32.18
N GLN A 116 -6.81 16.56 -31.65
CA GLN A 116 -5.38 16.71 -31.91
C GLN A 116 -4.55 15.65 -31.17
N ASP A 117 -4.86 15.36 -29.90
CA ASP A 117 -4.20 14.30 -29.11
C ASP A 117 -4.43 12.92 -29.75
N TYR A 118 -5.67 12.64 -30.19
CA TYR A 118 -5.99 11.42 -30.93
C TYR A 118 -5.25 11.34 -32.27
N ALA A 119 -5.04 12.46 -32.96
CA ALA A 119 -4.31 12.51 -34.23
C ALA A 119 -2.81 12.20 -34.06
N PHE A 120 -2.20 12.63 -32.96
CA PHE A 120 -0.78 12.38 -32.65
C PHE A 120 -0.51 11.03 -31.98
N CYS A 121 -1.53 10.34 -31.46
CA CYS A 121 -1.37 9.01 -30.88
C CYS A 121 -0.73 8.02 -31.87
N THR A 122 0.29 7.31 -31.41
CA THR A 122 1.07 6.34 -32.19
C THR A 122 0.90 4.88 -31.72
N ALA A 123 -0.08 4.63 -30.84
CA ALA A 123 -0.38 3.29 -30.34
C ALA A 123 -0.85 2.34 -31.45
N ILE A 124 -0.59 1.04 -31.27
CA ILE A 124 -0.88 -0.01 -32.26
C ILE A 124 -2.40 -0.15 -32.48
N CYS A 125 -3.20 0.06 -31.43
CA CYS A 125 -4.66 -0.02 -31.45
C CYS A 125 -5.29 0.86 -32.54
N LYS A 126 -4.72 2.04 -32.81
CA LYS A 126 -5.22 3.00 -33.79
C LYS A 126 -5.01 2.54 -35.22
N ILE A 127 -3.93 1.80 -35.48
CA ILE A 127 -3.61 1.25 -36.80
C ILE A 127 -4.44 -0.02 -37.05
N ARG A 128 -4.64 -0.83 -36.00
CA ARG A 128 -5.25 -2.17 -36.12
C ARG A 128 -6.77 -2.20 -36.03
N ARG A 129 -7.41 -1.17 -35.44
CA ARG A 129 -8.85 -1.16 -35.19
C ARG A 129 -9.49 0.19 -35.53
N PRO A 130 -10.76 0.19 -35.97
CA PRO A 130 -11.50 1.42 -36.24
C PRO A 130 -11.80 2.22 -34.96
N THR A 131 -11.81 1.57 -33.79
CA THR A 131 -11.98 2.22 -32.49
C THR A 131 -10.89 1.74 -31.52
N CYS A 132 -10.15 2.69 -30.95
CA CYS A 132 -9.20 2.43 -29.87
C CYS A 132 -9.83 2.80 -28.52
N GLN A 133 -9.51 2.03 -27.48
CA GLN A 133 -9.98 2.30 -26.12
C GLN A 133 -9.26 3.51 -25.51
N MET A 134 -9.94 4.16 -24.59
CA MET A 134 -9.42 5.29 -23.82
C MET A 134 -8.42 4.81 -22.76
N CYS A 135 -7.31 5.51 -22.62
CA CYS A 135 -6.26 5.20 -21.66
C CYS A 135 -6.71 5.36 -20.21
N GLY A 136 -7.64 6.28 -19.91
CA GLY A 136 -8.11 6.50 -18.55
C GLY A 136 -8.70 5.25 -17.90
N GLU A 137 -9.49 4.46 -18.65
CA GLU A 137 -10.07 3.21 -18.14
C GLU A 137 -9.03 2.09 -17.99
N LYS A 138 -8.12 1.98 -18.96
CA LYS A 138 -7.09 0.92 -19.00
C LYS A 138 -6.05 1.13 -17.91
N PHE A 139 -5.65 2.38 -17.68
CA PHE A 139 -4.74 2.78 -16.61
C PHE A 139 -5.30 2.47 -15.22
N LEU A 140 -6.57 2.80 -14.97
CA LEU A 140 -7.23 2.50 -13.70
C LEU A 140 -7.31 0.99 -13.43
N LYS A 141 -7.60 0.20 -14.48
CA LYS A 141 -7.64 -1.26 -14.36
C LYS A 141 -6.28 -1.87 -14.04
N HIS A 142 -5.22 -1.44 -14.74
CA HIS A 142 -3.86 -1.94 -14.48
C HIS A 142 -3.32 -1.51 -13.11
N SER A 143 -3.68 -0.31 -12.64
CA SER A 143 -3.28 0.17 -11.33
C SER A 143 -3.84 -0.70 -10.20
N ASP A 144 -5.07 -1.20 -10.32
CA ASP A 144 -5.70 -2.09 -9.32
C ASP A 144 -4.97 -3.45 -9.21
N GLU A 145 -4.56 -4.02 -10.35
CA GLU A 145 -3.80 -5.28 -10.38
C GLU A 145 -2.41 -5.12 -9.76
N ALA A 146 -1.72 -4.03 -10.09
CA ALA A 146 -0.41 -3.73 -9.50
C ALA A 146 -0.51 -3.52 -7.98
N LEU A 147 -1.53 -2.81 -7.51
CA LEU A 147 -1.79 -2.59 -6.08
C LEU A 147 -2.08 -3.91 -5.34
N LYS A 148 -2.80 -4.86 -5.96
CA LYS A 148 -3.03 -6.19 -5.38
C LYS A 148 -1.73 -6.98 -5.22
N ILE A 149 -0.86 -6.95 -6.22
CA ILE A 149 0.44 -7.63 -6.17
C ILE A 149 1.30 -6.99 -5.08
N LEU A 150 1.42 -5.66 -5.08
CA LEU A 150 2.20 -4.93 -4.09
C LEU A 150 1.68 -5.18 -2.66
N GLY A 151 0.36 -5.19 -2.48
CA GLY A 151 -0.29 -5.55 -1.22
C GLY A 151 0.01 -6.99 -0.78
N GLY A 152 0.02 -7.94 -1.73
CA GLY A 152 0.38 -9.34 -1.49
C GLY A 152 1.86 -9.51 -1.07
N VAL A 153 2.77 -8.81 -1.73
CA VAL A 153 4.21 -8.81 -1.38
C VAL A 153 4.42 -8.21 0.01
N GLY A 154 3.77 -7.10 0.33
CA GLY A 154 3.82 -6.49 1.66
C GLY A 154 3.31 -7.43 2.76
N LEU A 155 2.18 -8.11 2.51
CA LEU A 155 1.61 -9.09 3.45
C LEU A 155 2.57 -10.26 3.71
N PHE A 156 3.21 -10.79 2.66
CA PHE A 156 4.19 -11.86 2.78
C PHE A 156 5.37 -11.42 3.65
N PHE A 157 5.90 -10.22 3.41
CA PHE A 157 7.00 -9.68 4.20
C PHE A 157 6.62 -9.52 5.67
N SER A 158 5.42 -8.99 5.96
CA SER A 158 4.90 -8.89 7.32
C SER A 158 4.76 -10.26 8.01
N PHE A 159 4.30 -11.31 7.31
CA PHE A 159 4.23 -12.65 7.87
C PHE A 159 5.62 -13.22 8.19
N THR A 160 6.59 -13.02 7.28
CA THR A 160 7.97 -13.45 7.51
C THR A 160 8.62 -12.71 8.68
N GLU A 161 8.28 -11.44 8.89
CA GLU A 161 8.76 -10.65 10.01
C GLU A 161 8.20 -11.17 11.35
N ILE A 162 6.91 -11.50 11.40
CA ILE A 162 6.27 -12.09 12.59
C ILE A 162 6.89 -13.45 12.92
N LEU A 163 7.08 -14.32 11.92
CA LEU A 163 7.77 -15.60 12.11
C LEU A 163 9.22 -15.42 12.54
N GLY A 164 9.93 -14.44 11.98
CA GLY A 164 11.29 -14.10 12.36
C GLY A 164 11.40 -13.69 13.82
N VAL A 165 10.50 -12.83 14.30
CA VAL A 165 10.42 -12.42 15.71
C VAL A 165 10.09 -13.62 16.61
N TRP A 166 9.14 -14.48 16.22
CA TRP A 166 8.80 -15.69 16.97
C TRP A 166 9.97 -16.68 17.07
N LEU A 167 10.66 -16.95 15.96
CA LEU A 167 11.84 -17.82 15.93
C LEU A 167 12.98 -17.23 16.76
N ALA A 168 13.21 -15.92 16.69
CA ALA A 168 14.22 -15.24 17.51
C ALA A 168 13.89 -15.34 19.01
N MET A 169 12.63 -15.16 19.40
CA MET A 169 12.19 -15.38 20.79
C MET A 169 12.41 -16.83 21.23
N ARG A 170 12.06 -17.80 20.38
CA ARG A 170 12.26 -19.22 20.66
C ARG A 170 13.74 -19.57 20.78
N PHE A 171 14.59 -19.06 19.88
CA PHE A 171 16.03 -19.27 19.90
C PHE A 171 16.66 -18.72 21.19
N ARG A 172 16.26 -17.51 21.62
CA ARG A 172 16.72 -16.95 22.90
C ARG A 172 16.21 -17.71 24.13
N ASN A 173 15.05 -18.36 24.04
CA ASN A 173 14.49 -19.20 25.10
C ASN A 173 14.98 -20.66 25.05
N GLN A 174 15.81 -21.05 24.08
CA GLN A 174 16.51 -22.32 24.14
C GLN A 174 17.65 -22.20 25.16
N LYS A 175 17.60 -23.01 26.22
CA LYS A 175 18.72 -23.17 27.15
C LYS A 175 19.91 -23.76 26.40
N ASP A 176 21.08 -23.18 26.61
CA ASP A 176 22.35 -23.70 26.09
C ASP A 176 22.52 -25.16 26.56
N PRO A 177 22.55 -26.16 25.66
CA PRO A 177 22.75 -27.56 26.06
C PRO A 177 24.13 -27.82 26.67
N ARG A 178 25.09 -26.88 26.48
CA ARG A 178 26.40 -26.90 27.14
C ARG A 178 26.37 -26.49 28.62
N ALA A 179 25.28 -25.91 29.10
CA ALA A 179 25.12 -25.50 30.50
C ALA A 179 24.50 -26.60 31.37
N ASN A 180 24.46 -27.85 30.90
CA ASN A 180 24.05 -28.99 31.72
C ASN A 180 25.28 -29.53 32.49
N PRO A 181 25.40 -29.32 33.82
CA PRO A 181 26.57 -29.73 34.61
C PRO A 181 26.75 -31.26 34.70
N SER A 182 25.81 -32.05 34.19
CA SER A 182 25.85 -33.52 34.16
C SER A 182 26.54 -34.12 32.92
N ALA A 183 27.07 -33.30 32.00
CA ALA A 183 27.87 -33.76 30.86
C ALA A 183 29.39 -33.80 31.13
N PHE A 184 29.82 -33.42 32.33
CA PHE A 184 31.23 -33.42 32.77
C PHE A 184 31.48 -34.34 33.98
N LEU A 185 30.53 -35.23 34.30
CA LEU A 185 30.69 -36.30 35.29
C LEU A 185 30.93 -37.64 34.57
#